data_AF-A0A2I0TGV5-F1
#
_entry.id   AF-A0A2I0TGV5-F1
#
_cell.length_a   1.000
_cell.length_b   1.000
_cell.length_c   1.000
_cell.angle_alpha   90.00
_cell.angle_beta   90.00
_cell.angle_gamma   90.00
#
_symmetry.space_group_name_H-M   'P 1'
#
loop_
_entity.id
_entity.type
_entity.pdbx_description
1 polymer ?
#
loop_
_entity_poly.entity_id
_entity_poly.type
_entity_poly.pdbx_seq_one_letter_code
_entity_poly.pdbx_strand_id
1 'polypeptide(L)'
;MTFGTTLKSCRHLLETAKEQAVEVVGISFHLGSHGLEPQTFAQSVAAAQLAFEMGTELGYRMHLLDIGGGFPGTEDTRARFEEVAAVINSALDLYFPDGCGVEIIARPGRYYVTSAFTFAASVTAMGEVPGEQPGSEGR
;
A
#
# COMPACT_ATOMS: atom_id res chain seq x y z
N MET A 1 -7.79 -7.49 -8.50
CA MET A 1 -6.97 -8.67 -8.15
C MET A 1 -6.08 -8.28 -6.99
N THR A 2 -6.03 -9.08 -5.93
CA THR A 2 -5.28 -8.78 -4.70
C THR A 2 -3.95 -9.54 -4.74
N PHE A 3 -2.86 -8.89 -4.31
CA PHE A 3 -1.52 -9.49 -4.22
C PHE A 3 -1.02 -9.45 -2.78
N GLY A 4 -0.07 -10.32 -2.46
CA GLY A 4 0.50 -10.45 -1.12
C GLY A 4 0.37 -11.88 -0.59
N THR A 5 1.03 -12.15 0.53
CA THR A 5 1.03 -13.46 1.19
C THR A 5 0.82 -13.27 2.69
N THR A 6 0.36 -14.31 3.37
CA THR A 6 0.25 -14.30 4.84
C THR A 6 1.62 -14.57 5.46
N LEU A 7 1.83 -14.21 6.73
CA LEU A 7 3.07 -14.55 7.45
C LEU A 7 3.32 -16.07 7.49
N LYS A 8 2.26 -16.88 7.63
CA LYS A 8 2.37 -18.35 7.59
C LYS A 8 2.91 -18.84 6.24
N SER A 9 2.37 -18.32 5.15
CA SER A 9 2.81 -18.66 3.80
C SER A 9 4.17 -18.03 3.45
N CYS A 10 4.53 -16.89 4.06
CA CYS A 10 5.81 -16.22 3.87
C CYS A 10 6.98 -17.11 4.27
N ARG A 11 6.91 -17.78 5.44
CA ARG A 11 7.95 -18.74 5.86
C ARG A 11 8.16 -19.83 4.82
N HIS A 12 7.08 -20.43 4.33
CA HIS A 12 7.17 -21.49 3.32
C HIS A 12 7.85 -21.00 2.02
N LEU A 13 7.52 -19.79 1.57
CA LEU A 13 8.17 -19.18 0.40
C LEU A 13 9.67 -18.94 0.62
N LEU A 14 10.06 -18.51 1.82
CA LEU A 14 11.47 -18.31 2.17
C LEU A 14 12.24 -19.63 2.25
N GLU A 15 11.63 -20.69 2.76
CA GLU A 15 12.21 -22.05 2.77
C GLU A 15 12.41 -22.55 1.33
N THR A 16 11.37 -22.45 0.48
CA THR A 16 11.47 -22.84 -0.92
C THR A 16 12.52 -22.03 -1.68
N ALA A 17 12.61 -20.72 -1.45
CA ALA A 17 13.67 -19.89 -2.04
C ALA A 17 15.07 -20.39 -1.64
N LYS A 18 15.23 -20.89 -0.41
CA LYS A 18 16.52 -21.40 0.09
C LYS A 18 16.89 -22.71 -0.60
N GLU A 19 15.93 -23.62 -0.73
CA GLU A 19 16.08 -24.88 -1.46
C GLU A 19 16.46 -24.67 -2.93
N GLN A 20 15.96 -23.58 -3.53
CA GLN A 20 16.24 -23.19 -4.91
C GLN A 20 17.48 -22.29 -5.07
N ALA A 21 18.23 -22.04 -3.98
CA ALA A 21 19.38 -21.14 -3.95
C ALA A 21 19.08 -19.72 -4.49
N VAL A 22 17.85 -19.25 -4.29
CA VAL A 22 17.43 -17.89 -4.62
C VAL A 22 17.70 -16.98 -3.42
N GLU A 23 18.39 -15.88 -3.66
CA GLU A 23 18.59 -14.86 -2.64
C GLU A 23 17.33 -14.02 -2.47
N VAL A 24 16.89 -13.88 -1.21
CA VAL A 24 15.83 -12.95 -0.82
C VAL A 24 16.46 -11.83 -0.01
N VAL A 25 16.42 -10.61 -0.56
CA VAL A 25 17.08 -9.43 0.00
C VAL A 25 16.16 -8.56 0.86
N GLY A 26 14.85 -8.81 0.86
CA GLY A 26 13.92 -7.89 1.49
C GLY A 26 12.45 -8.26 1.41
N ILE A 27 11.62 -7.39 1.99
CA ILE A 27 10.16 -7.53 2.07
C ILE A 27 9.52 -6.27 1.48
N SER A 28 8.42 -6.45 0.75
CA SER A 28 7.60 -5.35 0.25
C SER A 28 6.14 -5.53 0.63
N PHE A 29 5.43 -4.44 0.91
CA PHE A 29 3.97 -4.44 1.03
C PHE A 29 3.35 -3.27 0.26
N HIS A 30 2.05 -3.35 0.00
CA HIS A 30 1.31 -2.28 -0.67
C HIS A 30 -0.16 -2.28 -0.21
N LEU A 31 -0.57 -1.19 0.43
CA LEU A 31 -1.91 -1.07 1.03
C LEU A 31 -2.99 -0.56 0.05
N GLY A 32 -2.58 -0.12 -1.13
CA GLY A 32 -3.50 0.43 -2.13
C GLY A 32 -3.86 1.89 -1.87
N SER A 33 -4.83 2.42 -2.61
CA SER A 33 -5.12 3.85 -2.66
C SER A 33 -6.38 4.30 -1.91
N HIS A 34 -7.28 3.37 -1.60
CA HIS A 34 -8.61 3.69 -1.11
C HIS A 34 -8.73 3.36 0.37
N GLY A 35 -9.22 4.32 1.16
CA GLY A 35 -9.56 4.08 2.57
C GLY A 35 -8.37 3.75 3.46
N LEU A 36 -7.22 4.41 3.24
CA LEU A 36 -6.02 4.23 4.06
C LEU A 36 -6.22 4.82 5.45
N GLU A 37 -6.33 3.93 6.43
CA GLU A 37 -6.13 4.25 7.83
C GLU A 37 -4.61 4.26 8.10
N PRO A 38 -4.02 5.34 8.62
CA PRO A 38 -2.58 5.44 8.91
C PRO A 38 -2.03 4.24 9.70
N GLN A 39 -2.83 3.68 10.61
CA GLN A 39 -2.47 2.58 11.49
C GLN A 39 -2.25 1.27 10.74
N THR A 40 -2.85 1.10 9.55
CA THR A 40 -2.58 -0.07 8.70
C THR A 40 -1.13 -0.09 8.20
N PHE A 41 -0.49 1.08 8.02
CA PHE A 41 0.94 1.12 7.73
C PHE A 41 1.77 0.60 8.89
N ALA A 42 1.50 1.05 10.13
CA ALA A 42 2.24 0.58 11.30
C ALA A 42 2.11 -0.94 11.49
N GLN A 43 0.92 -1.49 11.28
CA GLN A 43 0.68 -2.94 11.30
C GLN A 43 1.48 -3.68 10.22
N SER A 44 1.60 -3.09 9.04
CA SER A 44 2.34 -3.68 7.91
C SER A 44 3.85 -3.64 8.13
N VAL A 45 4.37 -2.57 8.73
CA VAL A 45 5.78 -2.48 9.15
C VAL A 45 6.08 -3.55 10.21
N ALA A 46 5.21 -3.72 11.21
CA ALA A 46 5.36 -4.77 12.21
C ALA A 46 5.35 -6.18 11.58
N ALA A 47 4.42 -6.45 10.66
CA ALA A 47 4.37 -7.71 9.93
C ALA A 47 5.61 -7.94 9.06
N ALA A 48 6.14 -6.89 8.42
CA ALA A 48 7.38 -6.96 7.65
C ALA A 48 8.56 -7.32 8.55
N GLN A 49 8.65 -6.74 9.75
CA GLN A 49 9.70 -7.06 10.72
C GLN A 49 9.66 -8.55 11.11
N LEU A 50 8.47 -9.12 11.36
CA LEU A 50 8.32 -10.56 11.61
C LEU A 50 8.81 -11.40 10.41
N ALA A 51 8.56 -10.97 9.17
CA ALA A 51 9.07 -11.65 7.99
C ALA A 51 10.61 -11.55 7.84
N PHE A 52 11.20 -10.42 8.26
CA PHE A 52 12.65 -10.27 8.37
C PHE A 52 13.26 -11.23 9.41
N GLU A 53 12.60 -11.41 10.56
CA GLU A 53 13.03 -12.38 11.57
C GLU A 53 13.00 -13.82 11.01
N MET A 54 11.91 -14.20 10.32
CA MET A 54 11.83 -15.50 9.64
C MET A 54 12.96 -15.68 8.62
N GLY A 55 13.28 -14.63 7.85
CA GLY A 55 14.40 -14.64 6.93
C GLY A 55 15.74 -14.85 7.63
N THR A 56 15.95 -14.15 8.74
CA THR A 56 17.18 -14.24 9.55
C THR A 56 17.38 -15.65 10.12
N GLU A 57 16.33 -16.28 10.63
CA GLU A 57 16.36 -17.68 11.10
C GLU A 57 16.76 -18.67 10.00
N LEU A 58 16.35 -18.42 8.76
CA LEU A 58 16.71 -19.21 7.58
C LEU A 58 18.08 -18.82 6.98
N GLY A 59 18.79 -17.90 7.62
CA GLY A 59 20.12 -17.44 7.23
C GLY A 59 20.13 -16.52 6.01
N TYR A 60 19.03 -15.80 5.74
CA TYR A 60 19.05 -14.68 4.80
C TYR A 60 19.67 -13.43 5.44
N ARG A 61 20.26 -12.59 4.60
CA ARG A 61 20.76 -11.25 4.99
C ARG A 61 19.91 -10.19 4.31
N MET A 62 18.65 -10.12 4.73
CA MET A 62 17.73 -9.11 4.22
C MET A 62 18.17 -7.72 4.66
N HIS A 63 18.13 -6.77 3.74
CA HIS A 63 18.58 -5.39 3.94
C HIS A 63 17.68 -4.38 3.22
N LEU A 64 16.57 -4.79 2.61
CA LEU A 64 15.67 -3.91 1.87
C LEU A 64 14.22 -4.02 2.36
N LEU A 65 13.61 -2.89 2.73
CA LEU A 65 12.19 -2.77 3.02
C LEU A 65 11.53 -1.82 2.02
N ASP A 66 10.54 -2.30 1.26
CA ASP A 66 9.69 -1.47 0.41
C ASP A 66 8.31 -1.28 1.05
N ILE A 67 8.04 -0.08 1.55
CA ILE A 67 6.76 0.27 2.19
C ILE A 67 5.63 0.53 1.17
N GLY A 68 5.94 0.39 -0.12
CA GLY A 68 4.98 0.53 -1.19
C GLY A 68 4.54 1.98 -1.40
N GLY A 69 3.28 2.12 -1.79
CA GLY A 69 2.69 3.42 -2.12
C GLY A 69 1.33 3.51 -1.47
N GLY A 70 0.43 4.25 -2.12
CA GLY A 70 -0.85 4.53 -1.50
C GLY A 70 -0.92 5.92 -0.87
N PHE A 71 0.13 6.73 -0.89
CA PHE A 71 0.07 8.03 -0.25
C PHE A 71 -0.97 8.97 -0.92
N PRO A 72 -1.73 9.76 -0.14
CA PRO A 72 -2.62 10.79 -0.67
C PRO A 72 -1.91 11.75 -1.65
N GLY A 73 -2.59 12.20 -2.71
CA GLY A 73 -2.04 13.17 -3.65
C GLY A 73 -2.68 14.57 -3.56
N THR A 74 -3.67 14.72 -2.68
CA THR A 74 -4.48 15.92 -2.45
C THR A 74 -4.93 15.93 -0.98
N GLU A 75 -5.31 17.09 -0.46
CA GLU A 75 -5.71 17.27 0.96
C GLU A 75 -7.18 16.88 1.24
N ASP A 76 -7.97 16.59 0.21
CA ASP A 76 -9.39 16.19 0.32
C ASP A 76 -9.60 14.72 0.68
N THR A 77 -8.52 14.00 1.02
CA THR A 77 -8.57 12.62 1.47
C THR A 77 -8.86 12.52 2.97
N ARG A 78 -9.41 11.38 3.39
CA ARG A 78 -9.73 11.12 4.82
C ARG A 78 -8.56 11.26 5.78
N ALA A 79 -7.35 10.93 5.33
CA ALA A 79 -6.12 11.09 6.09
C ALA A 79 -5.15 11.95 5.27
N ARG A 80 -4.45 12.87 5.93
CA ARG A 80 -3.43 13.70 5.27
C ARG A 80 -2.12 12.94 5.13
N PHE A 81 -1.29 13.35 4.18
CA PHE A 81 0.00 12.70 3.95
C PHE A 81 0.90 12.75 5.20
N GLU A 82 0.95 13.89 5.88
CA GLU A 82 1.77 14.13 7.07
C GLU A 82 1.35 13.21 8.23
N GLU A 83 0.04 12.97 8.38
CA GLU A 83 -0.52 12.06 9.39
C GLU A 83 -0.07 10.62 9.11
N VAL A 84 -0.13 10.20 7.84
CA VAL A 84 0.35 8.88 7.41
C VAL A 84 1.87 8.76 7.62
N ALA A 85 2.64 9.77 7.22
CA ALA A 85 4.10 9.79 7.34
C ALA A 85 4.55 9.74 8.81
N ALA A 86 3.89 10.47 9.72
CA ALA A 86 4.21 10.45 11.14
C ALA A 86 4.02 9.05 11.76
N VAL A 87 2.93 8.36 11.40
CA VAL A 87 2.68 6.99 11.85
C VAL A 87 3.69 5.99 11.28
N ILE A 88 4.04 6.14 10.00
CA ILE A 88 5.08 5.32 9.36
C ILE A 88 6.43 5.52 10.06
N ASN A 89 6.87 6.77 10.26
CA ASN A 89 8.15 7.07 10.90
C ASN A 89 8.22 6.47 12.30
N SER A 90 7.16 6.62 13.10
CA SER A 90 7.09 6.05 14.45
C SER A 90 7.19 4.52 14.44
N ALA A 91 6.60 3.86 13.43
CA ALA A 91 6.70 2.41 13.28
C ALA A 91 8.09 1.98 12.78
N LEU A 92 8.70 2.73 11.85
CA LEU A 92 10.06 2.45 11.38
C LEU A 92 11.08 2.61 12.50
N ASP A 93 11.01 3.67 13.30
CA ASP A 93 11.88 3.89 14.47
C ASP A 93 11.82 2.72 15.46
N LEU A 94 10.64 2.10 15.60
CA LEU A 94 10.42 0.98 16.51
C LEU A 94 10.93 -0.36 15.93
N TYR A 95 10.63 -0.65 14.67
CA TYR A 95 10.85 -1.98 14.08
C TYR A 95 12.09 -2.09 13.19
N PHE A 96 12.55 -0.97 12.63
CA PHE A 96 13.70 -0.85 11.73
C PHE A 96 14.52 0.40 12.10
N PRO A 97 15.08 0.46 13.33
CA PRO A 97 15.75 1.65 13.84
C PRO A 97 16.98 2.04 13.02
N ASP A 98 17.33 3.32 13.06
CA ASP A 98 18.54 3.84 12.41
C ASP A 98 19.79 3.02 12.75
N GLY A 99 20.55 2.66 11.71
CA GLY A 99 21.75 1.83 11.85
C GLY A 99 21.51 0.33 11.94
N CYS A 100 20.26 -0.17 11.85
CA CYS A 100 19.99 -1.61 11.77
C CYS A 100 20.44 -2.27 10.46
N GLY A 101 20.88 -1.48 9.47
CA GLY A 101 21.40 -1.96 8.19
C GLY A 101 20.32 -2.25 7.14
N VAL A 102 19.08 -1.81 7.36
CA VAL A 102 17.98 -1.91 6.39
C VAL A 102 17.82 -0.60 5.62
N GLU A 103 17.87 -0.68 4.30
CA GLU A 103 17.48 0.38 3.38
C GLU A 103 15.95 0.38 3.24
N ILE A 104 15.34 1.55 3.41
CA ILE A 104 13.89 1.72 3.34
C ILE A 104 13.57 2.53 2.08
N ILE A 105 12.75 1.96 1.20
CA ILE A 105 12.26 2.61 -0.02
C ILE A 105 10.73 2.66 -0.03
N ALA A 106 10.19 3.52 -0.88
CA ALA A 106 8.76 3.61 -1.15
C ALA A 106 8.52 3.75 -2.65
N ARG A 107 7.29 3.44 -3.09
CA ARG A 107 6.79 3.57 -4.47
C ARG A 107 5.61 4.55 -4.55
N PRO A 108 5.81 5.84 -4.24
CA PRO A 108 4.78 6.87 -4.41
C PRO A 108 4.42 7.05 -5.90
N GLY A 109 3.13 6.91 -6.22
CA GLY A 109 2.60 7.21 -7.56
C GLY A 109 1.78 8.50 -7.52
N ARG A 110 0.50 8.36 -7.19
CA ARG A 110 -0.46 9.47 -7.16
C ARG A 110 -0.03 10.67 -6.30
N TYR A 111 0.71 10.42 -5.22
CA TYR A 111 1.30 11.46 -4.37
C TYR A 111 2.00 12.55 -5.18
N TYR A 112 2.76 12.18 -6.20
CA TYR A 112 3.50 13.13 -7.01
C TYR A 112 2.67 13.86 -8.06
N VAL A 113 1.61 13.23 -8.58
CA VAL A 113 1.00 13.66 -9.85
C VAL A 113 -0.46 14.04 -9.76
N THR A 114 -1.19 13.67 -8.70
CA THR A 114 -2.64 13.90 -8.63
C THR A 114 -3.00 15.38 -8.77
N SER A 115 -2.37 16.26 -8.00
CA SER A 115 -2.66 17.70 -8.01
C SER A 115 -2.02 18.46 -9.17
N ALA A 116 -1.11 17.82 -9.92
CA ALA A 116 -0.36 18.47 -11.00
C ALA A 116 -1.19 18.67 -12.28
N PHE A 117 -2.32 17.99 -12.42
CA PHE A 117 -3.14 18.01 -13.63
C PHE A 117 -4.56 18.45 -13.34
N THR A 118 -5.13 19.25 -14.25
CA THR A 118 -6.56 19.57 -14.29
C THR A 118 -7.11 19.16 -15.65
N PHE A 119 -8.18 18.37 -15.66
CA PHE A 119 -8.85 17.94 -16.89
C PHE A 119 -10.03 18.87 -17.20
N ALA A 120 -10.04 19.45 -18.39
CA ALA A 120 -11.14 20.27 -18.90
C ALA A 120 -11.75 19.61 -20.14
N ALA A 121 -13.09 19.51 -20.18
CA ALA A 121 -13.83 18.92 -21.29
C ALA A 121 -15.03 19.80 -21.67
N SER A 122 -15.39 19.80 -22.95
CA SER A 122 -16.59 20.49 -23.45
C SER A 122 -17.74 19.51 -23.60
N VAL A 123 -18.95 19.94 -23.23
CA VAL A 123 -20.17 19.21 -23.59
C VAL A 123 -20.40 19.38 -25.08
N THR A 124 -20.46 18.29 -25.83
CA THR A 124 -20.65 18.30 -27.30
C THR A 124 -22.04 17.83 -27.73
N ALA A 125 -22.79 17.18 -26.84
CA ALA A 125 -24.16 16.72 -27.09
C ALA A 125 -24.93 16.63 -25.77
N MET A 126 -26.24 16.82 -25.84
CA MET A 126 -27.19 16.62 -24.74
C MET A 126 -28.40 15.86 -25.30
N GLY A 127 -28.90 14.88 -24.56
CA GLY A 127 -30.16 14.19 -24.86
C GLY A 127 -31.09 14.23 -23.66
N GLU A 128 -32.39 14.32 -23.91
CA GLU A 128 -33.42 14.23 -22.88
C GLU A 128 -33.81 12.75 -22.67
N VAL A 129 -33.87 12.32 -21.41
CA VAL A 129 -34.44 11.02 -21.05
C VAL A 129 -35.91 11.27 -20.67
N PRO A 130 -36.90 10.63 -21.33
CA PRO A 130 -38.30 10.78 -20.98
C PRO A 130 -38.52 10.41 -19.51
N GLY A 131 -39.18 11.26 -18.73
CA GLY A 131 -39.53 10.95 -17.34
C GLY A 131 -40.46 9.73 -17.28
N GLU A 132 -40.25 8.86 -16.28
CA GLU A 132 -41.16 7.74 -16.02
C GLU A 132 -42.59 8.26 -15.87
N GLN A 133 -43.50 7.81 -16.74
CA GLN A 133 -44.92 8.06 -16.55
C GLN A 133 -45.38 7.28 -15.32
N PRO A 134 -46.02 7.91 -14.32
CA PRO A 134 -46.63 7.17 -13.22
C PRO A 134 -47.67 6.23 -13.82
N GLY A 135 -47.50 4.93 -13.53
CA GLY A 135 -48.38 3.88 -14.04
C GLY A 135 -49.84 4.23 -13.78
N SER A 136 -50.66 4.14 -14.82
CA SER A 136 -52.11 4.25 -14.66
C SER A 136 -52.57 3.12 -13.75
N GLU A 137 -52.95 3.44 -12.51
CA GLU A 137 -53.79 2.55 -11.71
C GLU A 137 -55.11 2.35 -12.47
N GLY A 138 -55.25 1.17 -13.07
CA GLY A 138 -56.48 0.73 -13.71
C GLY A 138 -57.59 0.61 -12.65
N ARG A 139 -58.70 1.29 -12.93
CA ARG A 139 -60.01 1.06 -12.29
C ARG A 139 -60.62 -0.27 -12.74
#